data_AF-A0AA39SW56-F1
#
_entry.id   AF-A0AA39SW56-F1
#
_cell.length_a   1.000
_cell.length_b   1.000
_cell.length_c   1.000
_cell.angle_alpha   90.00
_cell.angle_beta   90.00
_cell.angle_gamma   90.00
#
_symmetry.space_group_name_H-M   'P 1'
#
loop_
_entity.id
_entity.type
_entity.pdbx_description
1 polymer ?
#
loop_
_entity_poly.entity_id
_entity_poly.type
_entity_poly.pdbx_seq_one_letter_code
_entity_poly.pdbx_strand_id
1 'polypeptide(L)'
;MLMHVGAGSSKYGVGIVFIHAHGNVVEATVMVFQGVVSVEIVEAKTIFEGFAMAVRLGQLPLCIESDALGVVNLCNKVGSSNGDRNNIIHDIVLLLHSFCDPDT
;
A
#
# COMPACT_ATOMS: atom_id res chain seq x y z
N MET A 1 -13.81 -4.23 -6.21
CA MET A 1 -13.15 -3.00 -6.66
C MET A 1 -13.80 -2.55 -7.96
N LEU A 2 -14.38 -1.34 -8.04
CA LEU A 2 -15.01 -0.81 -9.26
C LEU A 2 -14.17 0.40 -9.74
N MET A 3 -13.56 0.30 -10.91
CA MET A 3 -12.74 1.38 -11.51
C MET A 3 -13.41 1.87 -12.79
N HIS A 4 -13.73 3.16 -12.86
CA HIS A 4 -14.24 3.83 -14.06
C HIS A 4 -13.11 4.68 -14.66
N VAL A 5 -12.75 4.44 -15.92
CA VAL A 5 -11.69 5.17 -16.63
C VAL A 5 -12.33 6.03 -17.72
N GLY A 6 -12.46 7.34 -17.45
CA GLY A 6 -12.87 8.35 -18.41
C GLY A 6 -11.69 9.23 -18.82
N ALA A 7 -11.56 9.52 -20.13
CA ALA A 7 -10.46 10.30 -20.69
C ALA A 7 -10.54 11.79 -20.27
N GLY A 8 -9.49 12.28 -19.61
CA GLY A 8 -9.32 13.69 -19.22
C GLY A 8 -8.99 13.84 -17.73
N SER A 9 -7.70 14.04 -17.41
CA SER A 9 -7.08 14.02 -16.07
C SER A 9 -7.07 12.63 -15.41
N SER A 10 -5.99 11.87 -15.61
CA SER A 10 -5.81 10.57 -14.95
C SER A 10 -5.56 10.78 -13.46
N LYS A 11 -6.57 10.45 -12.66
CA LYS A 11 -6.47 10.37 -11.21
C LYS A 11 -6.64 8.91 -10.81
N TYR A 12 -6.04 8.53 -9.70
CA TYR A 12 -6.33 7.26 -9.06
C TYR A 12 -6.67 7.50 -7.60
N GLY A 13 -7.54 6.64 -7.07
CA GLY A 13 -7.95 6.66 -5.67
C GLY A 13 -7.30 5.51 -4.91
N VAL A 14 -6.98 5.78 -3.66
CA VAL A 14 -6.49 4.79 -2.69
C VAL A 14 -7.46 4.79 -1.53
N GLY A 15 -7.93 3.61 -1.13
CA GLY A 15 -8.80 3.42 0.02
C GLY A 15 -8.13 2.50 1.04
N ILE A 16 -8.11 2.92 2.31
CA ILE A 16 -7.53 2.15 3.41
C ILE A 16 -8.56 2.07 4.52
N VAL A 17 -8.71 0.88 5.12
CA VAL A 17 -9.60 0.64 6.25
C VAL A 17 -8.82 -0.09 7.33
N PHE A 18 -8.77 0.47 8.52
CA PHE A 18 -8.25 -0.17 9.72
C PHE A 18 -9.38 -0.89 10.42
N ILE A 19 -9.22 -2.19 10.62
CA ILE A 19 -10.21 -3.04 11.26
C ILE A 19 -9.56 -3.65 12.50
N HIS A 20 -10.20 -3.49 13.65
CA HIS A 20 -9.78 -4.15 14.88
C HIS A 20 -10.01 -5.66 14.76
N ALA A 21 -9.26 -6.48 15.51
CA ALA A 21 -9.37 -7.95 15.44
C ALA A 21 -10.79 -8.52 15.68
N HIS A 22 -11.68 -7.73 16.27
CA HIS A 22 -13.09 -8.08 16.50
C HIS A 22 -14.03 -7.71 15.33
N GLY A 23 -13.47 -7.24 14.20
CA GLY A 23 -14.23 -6.85 13.00
C GLY A 23 -14.75 -5.40 12.99
N ASN A 24 -14.50 -4.62 14.03
CA ASN A 24 -14.92 -3.23 14.09
C ASN A 24 -13.98 -2.33 13.29
N VAL A 25 -14.53 -1.43 12.47
CA VAL A 25 -13.75 -0.40 11.79
C VAL A 25 -13.25 0.61 12.83
N VAL A 26 -11.94 0.82 12.86
CA VAL A 26 -11.26 1.79 13.73
C VAL A 26 -11.14 3.12 12.99
N GLU A 27 -10.72 3.07 11.73
CA GLU A 27 -10.48 4.23 10.89
C GLU A 27 -10.62 3.83 9.42
N ALA A 28 -11.06 4.76 8.57
CA ALA A 28 -11.09 4.58 7.13
C ALA A 28 -10.72 5.89 6.45
N THR A 29 -9.91 5.80 5.41
CA THR A 29 -9.47 6.97 4.65
C THR A 29 -9.51 6.70 3.15
N VAL A 30 -9.72 7.76 2.39
CA VAL A 30 -9.61 7.77 0.94
C VAL A 30 -8.73 8.93 0.53
N MET A 31 -7.74 8.63 -0.32
CA MET A 31 -6.83 9.62 -0.89
C MET A 31 -6.94 9.58 -2.42
N VAL A 32 -6.80 10.75 -3.04
CA VAL A 32 -6.84 10.87 -4.51
C VAL A 32 -5.52 11.46 -4.96
N PHE A 33 -4.88 10.76 -5.88
CA PHE A 33 -3.59 11.14 -6.45
C PHE A 33 -3.76 11.47 -7.94
N GLN A 34 -2.92 12.39 -8.41
CA GLN A 34 -2.82 12.72 -9.84
C GLN A 34 -1.74 11.85 -10.47
N GLY A 35 -2.03 11.23 -11.61
CA GLY A 35 -1.05 10.46 -12.37
C GLY A 35 -1.67 9.33 -13.20
N VAL A 36 -0.98 8.97 -14.29
CA VAL A 36 -1.23 7.72 -15.02
C VAL A 36 -0.23 6.70 -14.47
N VAL A 37 -0.71 5.70 -13.74
CA VAL A 37 0.12 4.62 -13.20
C VAL A 37 -0.57 3.28 -13.41
N SER A 38 0.20 2.19 -13.40
CA SER A 38 -0.38 0.85 -13.49
C SER A 38 -1.15 0.52 -12.20
N VAL A 39 -2.10 -0.41 -12.29
CA VAL A 39 -2.91 -0.84 -11.14
C VAL A 39 -2.00 -1.33 -10.01
N GLU A 40 -0.92 -2.04 -10.31
CA GLU A 40 -0.05 -2.60 -9.28
C GLU A 40 0.78 -1.54 -8.55
N ILE A 41 1.07 -0.41 -9.22
CA ILE A 41 1.67 0.75 -8.56
C ILE A 41 0.67 1.38 -7.59
N VAL A 42 -0.60 1.48 -7.99
CA VAL A 42 -1.67 1.97 -7.11
C VAL A 42 -1.81 1.08 -5.88
N GLU A 43 -1.82 -0.24 -6.06
CA GLU A 43 -1.93 -1.22 -4.98
C GLU A 43 -0.73 -1.16 -4.01
N ALA A 44 0.49 -1.11 -4.56
CA ALA A 44 1.70 -0.96 -3.75
C ALA A 44 1.69 0.36 -2.97
N LYS A 45 1.23 1.45 -3.59
CA LYS A 45 1.07 2.76 -2.94
C LYS A 45 -0.02 2.74 -1.86
N THR A 46 -1.10 2.00 -2.06
CA THR A 46 -2.15 1.80 -1.05
C THR A 46 -1.59 1.15 0.22
N ILE A 47 -0.82 0.07 0.06
CA ILE A 47 -0.15 -0.61 1.17
C ILE A 47 0.80 0.34 1.90
N PHE A 48 1.59 1.10 1.14
CA PHE A 48 2.52 2.08 1.68
C PHE A 48 1.83 3.13 2.55
N GLU A 49 0.82 3.82 2.02
CA GLU A 49 0.12 4.88 2.75
C GLU A 49 -0.64 4.31 3.95
N GLY A 50 -1.19 3.09 3.83
CA GLY A 50 -1.83 2.39 4.95
C GLY A 50 -0.84 2.07 6.07
N PHE A 51 0.33 1.55 5.74
CA PHE A 51 1.36 1.26 6.73
C PHE A 51 1.87 2.54 7.40
N ALA A 52 2.19 3.59 6.62
CA ALA A 52 2.65 4.87 7.15
C ALA A 52 1.61 5.53 8.09
N MET A 53 0.33 5.40 7.76
CA MET A 53 -0.76 5.85 8.62
C MET A 53 -0.81 5.04 9.93
N ALA A 54 -0.69 3.72 9.85
CA ALA A 54 -0.66 2.87 11.04
C ALA A 54 0.47 3.21 12.00
N VAL A 55 1.68 3.46 11.47
CA VAL A 55 2.84 3.92 12.23
C VAL A 55 2.51 5.24 12.94
N ARG A 56 1.99 6.22 12.21
CA ARG A 56 1.62 7.53 12.78
C ARG A 56 0.55 7.44 13.86
N LEU A 57 -0.34 6.46 13.78
CA LEU A 57 -1.41 6.23 14.73
C LEU A 57 -1.00 5.33 15.90
N GLY A 58 0.22 4.78 15.90
CA GLY A 58 0.66 3.81 16.91
C GLY A 58 -0.09 2.47 16.85
N GLN A 59 -0.60 2.10 15.68
CA GLN A 59 -1.44 0.91 15.44
C GLN A 59 -0.59 -0.31 15.01
N LEU A 60 0.60 -0.47 15.58
CA LEU A 60 1.47 -1.63 15.35
C LEU A 60 1.37 -2.61 16.52
N PRO A 61 1.45 -3.94 16.30
CA PRO A 61 1.59 -4.62 15.01
C PRO A 61 0.27 -4.68 14.21
N LEU A 62 0.35 -4.85 12.89
CA LEU A 62 -0.81 -4.93 12.00
C LEU A 62 -0.69 -6.06 10.97
N CYS A 63 -1.83 -6.51 10.43
CA CYS A 63 -1.92 -7.41 9.28
C CYS A 63 -2.49 -6.63 8.08
N ILE A 64 -1.84 -6.71 6.92
CA ILE A 64 -2.32 -6.06 5.69
C ILE A 64 -2.95 -7.11 4.79
N GLU A 65 -4.18 -6.85 4.34
CA GLU A 65 -4.87 -7.64 3.33
C GLU A 65 -4.91 -6.86 2.01
N SER A 66 -4.55 -7.52 0.91
CA SER A 66 -4.65 -6.97 -0.45
C SER A 66 -4.99 -8.10 -1.42
N ASP A 67 -5.86 -7.84 -2.38
CA ASP A 67 -6.22 -8.78 -3.46
C ASP A 67 -5.19 -8.76 -4.61
N ALA A 68 -4.23 -7.84 -4.57
CA ALA A 68 -3.14 -7.72 -5.53
C ALA A 68 -2.04 -8.76 -5.25
N LEU A 69 -2.27 -10.03 -5.63
CA LEU A 69 -1.36 -11.16 -5.40
C LEU A 69 0.10 -10.83 -5.78
N GLY A 70 0.32 -10.13 -6.89
CA GLY A 70 1.66 -9.72 -7.31
C GLY A 70 2.36 -8.81 -6.31
N VAL A 71 1.64 -7.86 -5.70
CA VAL A 71 2.17 -6.95 -4.68
C VAL A 71 2.39 -7.68 -3.37
N VAL A 72 1.43 -8.51 -2.95
CA VAL A 72 1.55 -9.36 -1.75
C VAL A 72 2.78 -10.27 -1.83
N ASN A 73 2.94 -10.98 -2.95
CA ASN A 73 4.08 -11.84 -3.21
C ASN A 73 5.39 -11.07 -3.13
N LEU A 74 5.43 -9.86 -3.69
CA LEU A 74 6.61 -9.00 -3.66
C LEU A 74 6.95 -8.48 -2.26
N CYS A 75 5.96 -8.02 -1.49
CA CYS A 75 6.14 -7.63 -0.09
C CYS A 75 6.64 -8.81 0.77
N ASN A 76 6.19 -10.02 0.47
CA ASN A 76 6.60 -11.25 1.16
C ASN A 76 7.91 -11.85 0.62
N LYS A 77 8.59 -11.20 -0.34
CA LYS A 77 9.82 -11.69 -0.99
C LYS A 77 9.66 -13.05 -1.70
N VAL A 78 8.44 -13.37 -2.15
CA VAL A 78 8.09 -14.59 -2.89
C VAL A 78 7.94 -14.26 -4.38
N GLY A 79 9.02 -14.31 -5.17
CA GLY A 79 8.98 -14.18 -6.63
C GLY A 79 10.10 -13.33 -7.25
N SER A 80 10.15 -13.27 -8.59
CA SER A 80 11.05 -12.40 -9.37
C SER A 80 10.24 -11.39 -10.19
N SER A 81 10.71 -10.15 -10.32
CA SER A 81 9.99 -9.11 -11.08
C SER A 81 10.88 -8.27 -11.99
N ASN A 82 10.26 -7.68 -13.02
CA ASN A 82 10.87 -6.71 -13.94
C ASN A 82 11.37 -5.47 -13.18
N GLY A 83 12.49 -4.88 -13.64
CA GLY A 83 13.25 -3.84 -12.93
C GLY A 83 12.44 -2.66 -12.37
N ASP A 84 11.43 -2.17 -13.10
CA ASP A 84 10.63 -1.01 -12.65
C ASP A 84 9.73 -1.32 -11.43
N ARG A 85 9.23 -2.56 -11.30
CA ARG A 85 8.50 -3.01 -10.11
C ARG A 85 9.45 -3.13 -8.91
N ASN A 86 10.67 -3.59 -9.13
CA ASN A 86 11.67 -3.71 -8.06
C ASN A 86 12.03 -2.36 -7.45
N ASN A 87 12.08 -1.26 -8.22
CA ASN A 87 12.40 0.06 -7.65
C ASN A 87 11.30 0.57 -6.70
N ILE A 88 10.04 0.47 -7.10
CA ILE A 88 8.90 0.90 -6.25
C ILE A 88 8.78 0.04 -4.99
N ILE A 89 9.03 -1.26 -5.13
CA ILE A 89 9.03 -2.19 -3.99
C ILE A 89 10.28 -2.01 -3.13
N HIS A 90 11.42 -1.68 -3.72
CA HIS A 90 12.63 -1.34 -2.97
C HIS A 90 12.39 -0.10 -2.12
N ASP A 91 11.73 0.93 -2.64
CA ASP A 91 11.35 2.11 -1.87
C ASP A 91 10.37 1.77 -0.74
N ILE A 92 9.39 0.90 -0.98
CA ILE A 92 8.47 0.40 0.05
C ILE A 92 9.22 -0.39 1.13
N VAL A 93 10.14 -1.26 0.73
CA VAL A 93 10.94 -2.10 1.63
C VAL A 93 11.93 -1.26 2.44
N LEU A 94 12.59 -0.27 1.84
CA LEU A 94 13.44 0.68 2.54
C LEU A 94 12.65 1.45 3.60
N LEU A 95 11.44 1.90 3.27
CA LEU A 95 10.59 2.57 4.23
C LEU A 95 10.16 1.62 5.36
N LEU A 96 9.76 0.38 5.05
CA LEU A 96 9.44 -0.64 6.07
C LEU A 96 10.62 -0.91 7.01
N HIS A 97 11.85 -1.00 6.49
CA HIS A 97 13.05 -1.24 7.30
C HIS A 97 13.42 -0.04 8.17
N SER A 98 13.28 1.19 7.68
CA SER A 98 13.60 2.41 8.45
C SER A 98 12.74 2.61 9.70
N PHE A 99 11.58 1.95 9.78
CA PHE A 99 10.68 2.00 10.94
C PHE A 99 10.67 0.70 11.77
N CYS A 100 11.42 -0.34 11.36
CA CYS A 100 11.53 -1.62 12.06
C CYS A 100 12.88 -1.82 12.77
N ASP A 101 13.87 -0.95 12.55
CA ASP A 101 15.11 -0.96 13.34
C ASP A 101 14.93 -0.12 14.62
N PRO A 102 14.98 -0.72 15.83
CA PRO A 102 14.92 0.01 17.10
C PRO A 102 16.23 0.71 17.49
N ASP A 103 17.24 0.73 16.62
CA ASP A 103 18.60 1.22 16.93
C ASP A 103 19.03 2.48 16.14
N THR A 104 18.09 3.30 15.66
CA THR A 104 18.34 4.70 15.25
C THR A 104 17.46 5.69 15.99
#